data_AF-A0A6I7MMS6-F1
#
_entry.id   AF-A0A6I7MMS6-F1
#
_cell.length_a   1.000
_cell.length_b   1.000
_cell.length_c   1.000
_cell.angle_alpha   90.00
_cell.angle_beta   90.00
_cell.angle_gamma   90.00
#
_symmetry.space_group_name_H-M   'P 1'
#
loop_
_entity.id
_entity.type
_entity.pdbx_description
1 polymer ?
#
loop_
_entity_poly.entity_id
_entity_poly.type
_entity_poly.pdbx_seq_one_letter_code
_entity_poly.pdbx_strand_id
1 'polypeptide(L)'
;MNLESNYLIIDMAEECYKHDGILELESGENLNGFEISYTTRGHLTTDKDNVIWVIHALTGDAKVEEWWSGLVGEDKFYDPTKHFIVCANLLGSCYGSTNP
;
A
#
# COMPACT_ATOMS: atom_id res chain seq x y z
N MET A 1 -34.05 -19.73 4.45
CA MET A 1 -32.87 -19.47 5.31
C MET A 1 -31.74 -19.13 4.37
N ASN A 2 -31.68 -17.86 3.97
CA ASN A 2 -30.66 -17.37 3.04
C ASN A 2 -29.53 -16.87 3.92
N LEU A 3 -28.49 -17.68 4.07
CA LEU A 3 -27.23 -17.23 4.63
C LEU A 3 -26.50 -16.50 3.51
N GLU A 4 -26.77 -15.21 3.37
CA GLU A 4 -25.81 -14.33 2.70
C GLU A 4 -24.62 -14.21 3.65
N SER A 5 -23.46 -14.72 3.22
CA SER A 5 -22.24 -14.56 3.99
C SER A 5 -21.79 -13.11 3.87
N ASN A 6 -21.83 -12.37 4.98
CA ASN A 6 -21.27 -11.03 5.10
C ASN A 6 -19.73 -11.04 5.09
N TYR A 7 -19.10 -11.81 4.21
CA TYR A 7 -17.67 -11.60 3.94
C TYR A 7 -17.58 -10.19 3.35
N LEU A 8 -17.26 -9.25 4.24
CA LEU A 8 -16.83 -7.90 3.92
C LEU A 8 -15.89 -8.04 2.73
N ILE A 9 -16.22 -7.37 1.63
CA ILE A 9 -15.32 -7.32 0.50
C ILE A 9 -14.06 -6.63 1.05
N ILE A 10 -13.02 -7.41 1.33
CA ILE A 10 -11.71 -6.87 1.68
C ILE A 10 -11.11 -6.40 0.36
N ASP A 11 -11.66 -5.29 -0.11
CA ASP A 11 -11.27 -4.71 -1.38
C ASP A 11 -9.80 -4.36 -1.31
N MET A 12 -9.18 -4.56 -2.45
CA MET A 12 -7.89 -3.97 -2.68
C MET A 12 -7.95 -3.04 -3.83
N ALA A 13 -7.54 -1.84 -3.53
CA ALA A 13 -7.30 -0.84 -4.51
C ALA A 13 -5.80 -0.82 -4.79
N GLU A 14 -5.47 -0.83 -6.07
CA GLU A 14 -4.20 -0.32 -6.56
C GLU A 14 -4.46 1.12 -7.01
N GLU A 15 -3.70 2.04 -6.46
CA GLU A 15 -3.88 3.47 -6.63
C GLU A 15 -2.54 4.13 -6.94
N CYS A 16 -2.62 5.35 -7.48
CA CYS A 16 -1.45 6.15 -7.78
C CYS A 16 -1.61 7.53 -7.15
N TYR A 17 -0.68 7.90 -6.28
CA TYR A 17 -0.55 9.26 -5.77
C TYR A 17 0.33 10.06 -6.72
N LYS A 18 -0.19 11.18 -7.21
CA LYS A 18 0.55 12.11 -8.06
C LYS A 18 0.90 13.39 -7.31
N HIS A 19 2.16 13.78 -7.42
CA HIS A 19 2.69 15.03 -6.92
C HIS A 19 3.22 15.86 -8.09
N ASP A 20 2.79 17.11 -8.23
CA ASP A 20 3.22 18.00 -9.32
C ASP A 20 4.36 18.96 -8.89
N GLY A 21 4.72 18.97 -7.60
CA GLY A 21 5.76 19.84 -7.05
C GLY A 21 7.19 19.28 -7.19
N ILE A 22 8.14 20.01 -6.63
CA ILE A 22 9.56 19.63 -6.60
C ILE A 22 9.85 18.89 -5.30
N LEU A 23 10.50 17.72 -5.41
CA LEU A 23 11.10 17.02 -4.29
C LEU A 23 12.62 17.25 -4.31
N GLU A 24 13.14 17.93 -3.28
CA GLU A 24 14.57 18.03 -3.03
C GLU A 24 15.08 16.69 -2.50
N LEU A 25 16.00 16.06 -3.23
CA LEU A 25 16.59 14.79 -2.86
C LEU A 25 17.76 15.00 -1.89
N GLU A 26 18.10 13.96 -1.12
CA GLU A 26 19.26 13.99 -0.21
C GLU A 26 20.58 14.25 -0.95
N SER A 27 20.67 13.90 -2.24
CA SER A 27 21.81 14.20 -3.10
C SER A 27 21.98 15.70 -3.42
N GLY A 28 20.98 16.54 -3.11
CA GLY A 28 20.91 17.95 -3.51
C GLY A 28 20.31 18.18 -4.90
N GLU A 29 19.98 17.11 -5.62
CA GLU A 29 19.26 17.18 -6.89
C GLU A 29 17.75 17.36 -6.67
N ASN A 30 17.04 17.80 -7.71
CA ASN A 30 15.60 18.03 -7.69
C ASN A 30 14.86 17.05 -8.58
N LEU A 31 13.83 16.39 -8.03
CA LEU A 31 12.87 15.61 -8.80
C LEU A 31 11.60 16.43 -9.04
N ASN A 32 11.32 16.75 -10.30
CA ASN A 32 10.16 17.53 -10.71
C ASN A 32 8.97 16.62 -10.99
N GLY A 33 7.98 16.63 -10.10
CA GLY A 33 6.79 15.80 -10.21
C GLY A 33 7.10 14.31 -10.10
N PHE A 34 6.29 13.59 -9.33
CA PHE A 34 6.46 12.15 -9.17
C PHE A 34 5.14 11.46 -8.87
N GLU A 35 5.12 10.17 -9.16
CA GLU A 35 4.01 9.27 -8.99
C GLU A 35 4.44 8.12 -8.07
N ILE A 36 3.60 7.79 -7.09
CA ILE A 36 3.80 6.68 -6.17
C ILE A 36 2.64 5.71 -6.36
N SER A 37 2.94 4.53 -6.90
CA SER A 37 1.99 3.42 -6.92
C SER A 37 1.90 2.81 -5.53
N TYR A 38 0.70 2.51 -5.07
CA TYR A 38 0.49 1.85 -3.79
C TYR A 38 -0.74 0.95 -3.83
N THR A 39 -0.79 0.01 -2.90
CA THR A 39 -2.01 -0.77 -2.64
C THR A 39 -2.55 -0.49 -1.25
N THR A 40 -3.87 -0.65 -1.10
CA THR A 40 -4.53 -0.63 0.20
C THR A 40 -5.40 -1.86 0.40
N ARG A 41 -5.41 -2.43 1.61
CA ARG A 41 -6.34 -3.51 2.00
C ARG A 41 -7.11 -3.12 3.26
N GLY A 42 -8.38 -3.51 3.30
CA GLY A 42 -9.25 -3.25 4.44
C GLY A 42 -9.85 -1.83 4.41
N HIS A 43 -10.31 -1.35 5.57
CA HIS A 43 -11.01 -0.08 5.68
C HIS A 43 -10.41 0.81 6.77
N LEU A 44 -10.25 2.09 6.44
CA LEU A 44 -9.80 3.11 7.37
C LEU A 44 -10.91 3.41 8.39
N THR A 45 -10.58 3.40 9.68
CA THR A 45 -11.52 3.82 10.74
C THR A 45 -11.81 5.32 10.63
N THR A 46 -12.91 5.77 11.23
CA THR A 46 -13.25 7.20 11.30
C THR A 46 -12.14 8.02 11.94
N ASP A 47 -11.50 7.48 12.99
CA ASP A 47 -10.41 8.12 13.73
C ASP A 47 -9.03 7.94 13.04
N LYS A 48 -8.97 7.12 11.98
CA LYS A 48 -7.76 6.83 11.17
C LYS A 48 -6.59 6.27 11.98
N ASP A 49 -6.89 5.52 13.03
CA ASP A 49 -5.93 4.98 14.00
C ASP A 49 -5.53 3.52 13.72
N ASN A 50 -6.09 2.90 12.67
CA ASN A 50 -5.86 1.49 12.32
C ASN A 50 -4.92 1.27 11.12
N VAL A 51 -4.08 2.26 10.78
CA VAL A 51 -3.19 2.19 9.62
C VAL A 51 -1.94 1.36 9.91
N ILE A 52 -1.63 0.44 9.02
CA ILE A 52 -0.34 -0.26 8.97
C ILE A 52 0.38 0.14 7.68
N TRP A 53 1.53 0.79 7.82
CA TRP A 53 2.37 1.18 6.70
C TRP A 53 3.46 0.13 6.45
N VAL A 54 3.43 -0.49 5.28
CA VAL A 54 4.41 -1.50 4.88
C VAL A 54 5.40 -0.91 3.89
N ILE A 55 6.68 -1.18 4.12
CA ILE A 55 7.78 -0.84 3.22
C ILE A 55 8.36 -2.16 2.72
N HIS A 56 8.32 -2.36 1.39
CA HIS A 56 8.89 -3.55 0.78
C HIS A 56 10.42 -3.50 0.74
N ALA A 57 11.06 -4.67 0.61
CA ALA A 57 12.50 -4.78 0.41
C ALA A 57 12.90 -4.44 -1.05
N LEU A 58 14.20 -4.47 -1.37
CA LEU A 58 14.75 -3.99 -2.66
C LEU A 58 14.03 -4.52 -3.91
N THR A 59 13.67 -5.80 -3.95
CA THR A 59 13.03 -6.45 -5.11
C THR A 59 11.54 -6.73 -4.91
N GLY A 60 10.96 -6.21 -3.83
CA GLY A 60 9.52 -6.28 -3.59
C GLY A 60 8.76 -5.19 -4.31
N ASP A 61 7.45 -5.24 -4.20
CA ASP A 61 6.52 -4.26 -4.76
C ASP A 61 5.41 -3.91 -3.73
N ALA A 62 4.43 -3.13 -4.17
CA ALA A 62 3.28 -2.76 -3.35
C ALA A 62 2.34 -3.95 -3.01
N LYS A 63 2.51 -5.15 -3.56
CA LYS A 63 1.61 -6.28 -3.36
C LYS A 63 2.04 -7.12 -2.17
N VAL A 64 1.94 -6.52 -0.98
CA VAL A 64 2.45 -7.09 0.27
C VAL A 64 1.99 -8.53 0.56
N GLU A 65 0.77 -8.90 0.19
CA GLU A 65 0.26 -10.26 0.43
C GLU A 65 0.94 -11.32 -0.44
N GLU A 66 1.52 -10.95 -1.58
CA GLU A 66 2.22 -11.90 -2.44
C GLU A 66 3.56 -12.31 -1.81
N TRP A 67 4.35 -11.33 -1.35
CA TRP A 67 5.69 -11.58 -0.80
C TRP A 67 5.73 -11.73 0.73
N TRP A 68 4.68 -11.31 1.44
CA TRP A 68 4.56 -11.44 2.90
C TRP A 68 3.31 -12.19 3.37
N SER A 69 2.86 -13.15 2.55
CA SER A 69 1.68 -14.00 2.81
C SER A 69 1.68 -14.72 4.15
N GLY A 70 2.82 -14.92 4.83
CA GLY A 70 2.86 -15.51 6.17
C GLY A 70 2.35 -14.57 7.29
N LEU A 71 2.40 -13.26 7.09
CA LEU A 71 2.02 -12.27 8.10
C LEU A 71 0.81 -11.42 7.72
N VAL A 72 0.58 -11.19 6.42
CA VAL A 72 -0.51 -10.33 5.92
C VAL A 72 -1.65 -11.17 5.32
N GLY A 73 -2.87 -10.89 5.76
CA GLY A 73 -4.10 -11.54 5.28
C GLY A 73 -5.07 -11.89 6.42
N GLU A 74 -6.26 -12.37 6.05
CA GLU A 74 -7.29 -12.78 7.01
C GLU A 74 -6.74 -13.76 8.06
N ASP A 75 -7.11 -13.54 9.32
CA ASP A 75 -6.68 -14.31 10.49
C ASP A 75 -5.15 -14.36 10.72
N LYS A 76 -4.38 -13.47 10.08
CA LYS A 76 -2.92 -13.34 10.31
C LYS A 76 -2.61 -12.16 11.23
N PHE A 77 -1.31 -11.93 11.46
CA PHE A 77 -0.86 -10.87 12.35
C PHE A 77 -1.28 -9.48 11.86
N TYR A 78 -1.12 -9.23 10.56
CA TYR A 78 -1.61 -8.04 9.89
C TYR A 78 -2.87 -8.39 9.11
N ASP A 79 -3.99 -8.38 9.83
CA ASP A 79 -5.30 -8.76 9.34
C ASP A 79 -6.05 -7.55 8.75
N PRO A 80 -6.39 -7.55 7.44
CA PRO A 80 -7.09 -6.45 6.80
C PRO A 80 -8.57 -6.34 7.20
N THR A 81 -9.12 -7.30 7.95
CA THR A 81 -10.43 -7.13 8.62
C THR A 81 -10.36 -6.20 9.83
N LYS A 82 -9.14 -5.95 10.36
CA LYS A 82 -8.89 -5.11 11.54
C LYS A 82 -8.14 -3.83 11.20
N HIS A 83 -7.23 -3.89 10.23
CA HIS A 83 -6.32 -2.80 9.89
C HIS A 83 -6.57 -2.28 8.47
N PHE A 84 -6.26 -1.01 8.25
CA PHE A 84 -6.10 -0.44 6.92
C PHE A 84 -4.62 -0.53 6.52
N ILE A 85 -4.29 -1.53 5.72
CA ILE A 85 -2.91 -1.83 5.36
C ILE A 85 -2.57 -1.09 4.08
N VAL A 86 -1.51 -0.28 4.10
CA VAL A 86 -1.03 0.47 2.95
C VAL A 86 0.39 0.03 2.64
N CYS A 87 0.66 -0.30 1.38
CA CYS A 87 2.01 -0.60 0.91
C CYS A 87 2.31 0.25 -0.31
N ALA A 88 3.20 1.24 -0.16
CA ALA A 88 3.66 2.05 -1.27
C ALA A 88 4.85 1.38 -1.96
N ASN A 89 4.85 1.41 -3.28
CA ASN A 89 6.00 1.04 -4.08
C ASN A 89 7.02 2.19 -4.06
N LEU A 90 8.26 1.88 -3.72
CA LEU A 90 9.31 2.88 -3.53
C LEU A 90 9.59 3.68 -4.81
N LEU A 91 9.95 4.95 -4.63
CA LEU A 91 10.48 5.77 -5.72
C LEU A 91 11.75 5.12 -6.29
N GLY A 92 11.86 5.06 -7.62
CA GLY A 92 12.92 4.34 -8.35
C GLY A 92 12.62 2.87 -8.65
N SER A 93 11.55 2.30 -8.08
CA SER A 93 11.12 0.93 -8.38
C SER A 93 10.46 0.82 -9.76
N CYS A 94 10.65 -0.31 -10.43
CA CYS A 94 10.03 -0.61 -11.72
C CYS A 94 8.58 -1.12 -11.64
N TYR A 95 7.99 -1.16 -10.43
CA TYR A 95 6.63 -1.65 -10.18
C TYR A 95 5.59 -0.52 -10.04
N GLY A 96 5.65 0.47 -10.93
CA GLY A 96 4.57 1.47 -11.13
C GLY A 96 4.82 2.87 -10.54
N SER A 97 5.76 3.03 -9.60
CA SER A 97 6.17 4.37 -9.14
C SER A 97 7.12 5.02 -10.15
N THR A 98 7.30 6.34 -10.04
CA THR A 98 8.31 7.06 -10.82
C THR A 98 9.68 6.43 -10.64
N ASN A 99 10.36 6.19 -11.75
CA ASN A 99 11.67 5.58 -11.84
C ASN A 99 12.43 6.20 -13.03
N PRO A 100 13.77 6.12 -13.09
CA PRO A 100 14.69 5.48 -12.14
C PRO A 100 14.87 6.24 -10.81
#